data_AF-A0A1F4UM99-F1
#
_entry.id   AF-A0A1F4UM99-F1
#
_cell.length_a   1.000
_cell.length_b   1.000
_cell.length_c   1.000
_cell.angle_alpha   90.00
_cell.angle_beta   90.00
_cell.angle_gamma   90.00
#
_symmetry.space_group_name_H-M   'P 1'
#
loop_
_entity.id
_entity.type
_entity.pdbx_description
1 polymer ?
#
loop_
_entity_poly.entity_id
_entity_poly.type
_entity_poly.pdbx_seq_one_letter_code
_entity_poly.pdbx_strand_id
1 'polypeptide(L)'
;MGIRSYASRVTPLSKAIALILFVSLPFTGFFIGVNYKNNLAAIYSRCRQNIVKPLDKIPVPASYYESSKYKLETMKTFKGVIKKEEVPKELELGDYWYFLYFDEPYLCTQCATGFPVFMEKIEIWSTGKIPVNLDNYINKHVITAGTLGWGYAESTIFSAEAIAELE
;
A
#
# COMPACT_ATOMS: atom_id res chain seq x y z
N MET A 1 -18.33 58.33 -17.78
CA MET A 1 -17.04 57.62 -17.91
C MET A 1 -16.11 58.15 -16.82
N GLY A 2 -15.72 57.34 -15.85
CA GLY A 2 -14.87 57.83 -14.75
C GLY A 2 -14.76 56.86 -13.58
N ILE A 3 -14.33 55.63 -13.84
CA ILE A 3 -13.90 54.71 -12.77
C ILE A 3 -12.55 55.22 -12.30
N ARG A 4 -12.55 56.13 -11.31
CA ARG A 4 -11.32 56.55 -10.63
C ARG A 4 -10.78 55.37 -9.83
N SER A 5 -9.55 55.00 -10.17
CA SER A 5 -8.79 53.90 -9.61
C SER A 5 -8.67 54.00 -8.08
N TYR A 6 -9.25 53.05 -7.36
CA TYR A 6 -8.88 52.74 -5.99
C TYR A 6 -7.51 52.03 -6.01
N ALA A 7 -6.44 52.80 -6.25
CA ALA A 7 -5.09 52.35 -5.95
C ALA A 7 -4.95 52.31 -4.43
N SER A 8 -5.08 51.10 -3.87
CA SER A 8 -4.97 50.82 -2.44
C SER A 8 -3.64 51.37 -1.90
N ARG A 9 -3.72 52.22 -0.87
CA ARG A 9 -2.55 52.69 -0.13
C ARG A 9 -2.01 51.54 0.71
N VAL A 10 -1.15 50.73 0.10
CA VAL A 10 -0.40 49.69 0.79
C VAL A 10 0.58 50.38 1.74
N THR A 11 0.41 50.17 3.06
CA THR A 11 1.26 50.81 4.07
C THR A 11 2.69 50.30 3.95
N PRO A 12 3.72 51.12 4.25
CA PRO A 12 5.11 50.69 4.19
C PRO A 12 5.39 49.44 5.05
N LEU A 13 4.67 49.28 6.16
CA LEU A 13 4.71 48.10 7.01
C LEU A 13 4.29 46.82 6.26
N SER A 14 3.17 46.87 5.52
CA SER A 14 2.67 45.71 4.78
C SER A 14 3.61 45.29 3.64
N LYS A 15 4.33 46.24 3.02
CA LYS A 15 5.38 45.93 2.03
C LYS A 15 6.59 45.26 2.67
N ALA A 16 6.99 45.70 3.86
CA ALA A 16 8.09 45.08 4.61
C ALA A 16 7.73 43.64 5.03
N ILE A 17 6.52 43.41 5.53
CA ILE A 17 6.04 42.07 5.90
C ILE A 17 5.99 41.15 4.67
N ALA A 18 5.46 41.63 3.54
CA ALA A 18 5.40 40.85 2.31
C ALA A 18 6.81 40.45 1.82
N LEU A 19 7.79 41.35 1.91
CA LEU A 19 9.18 41.05 1.55
C LEU A 19 9.78 39.99 2.49
N ILE A 20 9.57 40.11 3.80
CA ILE A 20 10.06 39.13 4.79
C ILE A 20 9.46 37.75 4.55
N LEU A 21 8.17 37.66 4.24
CA LEU A 21 7.51 36.39 3.93
C LEU A 21 8.00 35.81 2.62
N PHE A 22 8.12 36.64 1.58
CA PHE A 22 8.60 36.22 0.26
C PHE A 22 10.02 35.65 0.32
N VAL A 23 10.88 36.22 1.17
CA VAL A 23 12.23 35.73 1.39
C VAL A 23 12.24 34.51 2.32
N SER A 24 11.51 34.52 3.44
CA SER A 24 11.62 33.45 4.45
C SER A 24 10.91 32.14 4.10
N LEU A 25 9.81 32.19 3.33
CA LEU A 25 9.06 30.99 2.92
C LEU A 25 9.89 29.97 2.13
N PRO A 26 10.66 30.33 1.07
CA PRO A 26 11.45 29.34 0.33
C PRO A 26 12.55 28.71 1.18
N PHE A 27 13.20 29.48 2.07
CA PHE A 27 14.21 28.91 2.98
C PHE A 27 13.57 27.95 3.98
N THR A 28 12.43 28.32 4.56
CA THR A 28 11.71 27.47 5.52
C THR A 28 11.30 26.15 4.84
N GLY A 29 10.75 26.21 3.63
CA GLY A 29 10.42 25.03 2.83
C GLY A 29 11.64 24.16 2.53
N PHE A 30 12.77 24.76 2.17
CA PHE A 30 14.03 24.04 1.92
C PHE A 30 14.53 23.29 3.16
N PHE A 31 14.58 23.95 4.33
CA PHE A 31 15.04 23.31 5.57
C PHE A 31 14.10 22.20 6.06
N ILE A 32 12.78 22.38 5.91
CA ILE A 32 11.81 21.32 6.19
C ILE A 32 12.06 20.11 5.26
N GLY A 33 12.28 20.35 3.96
CA GLY A 33 12.56 19.29 2.99
C GLY A 33 13.85 18.52 3.28
N VAL A 34 14.93 19.22 3.64
CA VAL A 34 16.21 18.58 4.02
C VAL A 34 16.05 17.73 5.28
N ASN A 35 15.37 18.25 6.30
CA ASN A 35 15.10 17.49 7.54
C ASN A 35 14.21 16.27 7.28
N TYR A 36 13.21 16.39 6.40
CA TYR A 36 12.36 15.26 6.01
C TYR A 36 13.18 14.14 5.34
N LYS A 37 14.08 14.49 4.41
CA LYS A 37 14.97 13.52 3.75
C LYS A 37 15.90 12.81 4.74
N ASN A 38 16.45 13.54 5.71
CA ASN A 38 17.33 12.97 6.73
C ASN A 38 16.57 12.02 7.68
N ASN A 39 15.35 12.39 8.06
CA ASN A 39 14.49 11.54 8.88
C ASN A 39 14.08 10.25 8.16
N LEU A 40 13.73 10.35 6.87
CA LEU A 40 13.46 9.16 6.05
C LEU A 40 14.70 8.27 5.97
N ALA A 41 15.87 8.82 5.67
CA ALA A 41 17.11 8.04 5.60
C ALA A 41 17.43 7.34 6.93
N ALA A 42 17.19 8.02 8.07
CA ALA A 42 17.36 7.43 9.39
C ALA A 42 16.38 6.27 9.63
N ILE A 43 15.09 6.42 9.26
CA ILE A 43 14.09 5.35 9.36
C ILE A 43 14.48 4.17 8.46
N TYR A 44 14.86 4.41 7.21
CA TYR A 44 15.34 3.37 6.29
C TYR A 44 16.55 2.60 6.85
N SER A 45 17.51 3.30 7.45
CA SER A 45 18.69 2.65 8.04
C SER A 45 18.34 1.75 9.23
N ARG A 46 17.37 2.15 10.07
CA ARG A 46 16.88 1.35 11.20
C ARG A 46 16.11 0.11 10.73
N CYS A 47 15.28 0.24 9.70
CA CYS A 47 14.59 -0.90 9.09
C CYS A 47 15.57 -1.91 8.48
N ARG A 48 16.64 -1.43 7.83
CA ARG A 48 17.68 -2.29 7.24
C ARG A 48 18.47 -3.07 8.30
N GLN A 49 18.77 -2.46 9.43
CA GLN A 49 19.56 -3.12 10.49
C GLN A 49 18.75 -4.17 11.26
N ASN A 50 17.43 -4.02 11.38
CA ASN A 50 16.58 -4.98 12.09
C ASN A 50 16.20 -6.22 11.25
N ILE A 51 16.49 -6.24 9.94
CA ILE A 51 16.18 -7.36 9.04
C ILE A 51 17.42 -8.21 8.70
N VAL A 52 18.64 -7.71 8.93
CA VAL A 52 19.87 -8.43 8.59
C VAL A 52 20.55 -8.99 9.85
N LYS A 53 20.13 -10.19 10.27
CA LYS A 53 21.16 -11.18 10.66
C LYS A 53 21.81 -11.63 9.35
N PRO A 54 23.13 -11.45 9.15
CA PRO A 54 23.76 -11.84 7.91
C PRO A 54 23.69 -13.37 7.79
N LEU A 55 22.86 -13.86 6.87
CA LEU A 55 22.90 -15.23 6.38
C LEU A 55 24.07 -15.34 5.39
N ASP A 56 25.28 -15.16 5.91
CA ASP A 56 26.50 -15.34 5.14
C ASP A 56 26.78 -16.85 5.01
N LYS A 57 26.94 -17.27 3.75
CA LYS A 57 27.44 -18.59 3.29
C LYS A 57 26.44 -19.74 3.16
N ILE A 58 25.32 -19.51 2.46
CA ILE A 58 24.72 -20.60 1.67
C ILE A 58 24.99 -20.27 0.20
N PRO A 59 25.70 -21.13 -0.56
CA PRO A 59 25.86 -20.91 -1.98
C PRO A 59 24.49 -21.05 -2.62
N VAL A 60 23.91 -19.91 -3.04
CA VAL A 60 22.65 -19.91 -3.79
C VAL A 60 22.98 -20.40 -5.21
N PRO A 61 22.38 -21.50 -5.68
CA PRO A 61 22.66 -22.02 -7.02
C PRO A 61 22.26 -21.01 -8.10
N ALA A 62 23.03 -20.97 -9.19
CA ALA A 62 22.87 -20.03 -10.30
C ALA A 62 21.47 -20.06 -10.96
N SER A 63 20.67 -21.09 -10.70
CA SER A 63 19.26 -21.20 -11.10
C SER A 63 18.35 -20.13 -10.48
N TYR A 64 18.83 -19.33 -9.52
CA TYR A 64 18.06 -18.25 -8.90
C TYR A 64 18.04 -16.94 -9.72
N TYR A 65 18.97 -16.75 -10.67
CA TYR A 65 19.07 -15.52 -11.46
C TYR A 65 18.30 -15.57 -12.79
N GLU A 66 17.97 -16.77 -13.28
CA GLU A 66 17.28 -16.96 -14.56
C GLU A 66 15.75 -16.79 -14.50
N SER A 67 15.13 -16.68 -13.32
CA SER A 67 13.67 -16.49 -13.21
C SER A 67 13.19 -15.06 -13.46
N SER A 68 14.10 -14.12 -13.77
CA SER A 68 13.76 -12.70 -13.96
C SER A 68 13.09 -12.37 -15.29
N LYS A 69 12.93 -13.35 -16.20
CA LYS A 69 12.35 -13.11 -17.54
C LYS A 69 10.93 -13.65 -17.75
N TYR A 70 10.41 -14.43 -16.82
CA TYR A 70 9.00 -14.82 -16.79
C TYR A 70 8.52 -14.69 -15.36
N LYS A 71 7.71 -13.68 -15.08
CA LYS A 71 7.04 -13.51 -13.79
C LYS A 71 6.02 -14.63 -13.65
N LEU A 72 6.49 -15.81 -13.25
CA LEU A 72 5.60 -16.87 -12.80
C LEU A 72 4.85 -16.28 -11.59
N GLU A 73 3.54 -16.08 -11.73
CA GLU A 73 2.73 -15.68 -10.59
C GLU A 73 2.86 -16.79 -9.55
N THR A 74 3.69 -16.55 -8.54
CA THR A 74 3.94 -17.56 -7.51
C THR A 74 2.65 -17.74 -6.72
N MET A 75 2.05 -18.91 -6.86
CA MET A 75 0.91 -19.31 -6.06
C MET A 75 1.29 -19.18 -4.57
N LYS A 76 0.45 -18.48 -3.82
CA LYS A 76 0.57 -18.26 -2.38
C LYS A 76 -0.58 -18.95 -1.67
N THR A 77 -0.30 -19.39 -0.46
CA THR A 77 -1.29 -20.04 0.41
C THR A 77 -1.45 -19.21 1.66
N PHE A 78 -2.71 -18.97 2.04
CA PHE A 78 -3.06 -18.23 3.25
C PHE A 78 -4.06 -19.04 4.07
N LYS A 79 -3.98 -18.86 5.39
CA LYS A 79 -4.97 -19.37 6.35
C LYS A 79 -5.63 -18.19 7.04
N GLY A 80 -6.92 -18.32 7.31
CA GLY A 80 -7.67 -17.22 7.87
C GLY A 80 -9.17 -17.40 7.85
N VAL A 81 -9.89 -16.34 8.20
CA VAL A 81 -11.36 -16.31 8.20
C VAL A 81 -11.86 -15.37 7.11
N ILE A 82 -12.79 -15.85 6.29
CA ILE A 82 -13.42 -15.01 5.26
C ILE A 82 -14.58 -14.24 5.88
N LYS A 83 -14.63 -12.93 5.64
CA LYS A 83 -15.74 -12.06 6.05
C LYS A 83 -16.21 -11.21 4.88
N LYS A 84 -17.46 -10.78 4.98
CA LYS A 84 -18.05 -9.75 4.11
C LYS A 84 -17.99 -8.41 4.81
N GLU A 85 -17.60 -7.38 4.08
CA GLU A 85 -17.66 -5.98 4.53
C GLU A 85 -18.46 -5.17 3.53
N GLU A 86 -19.35 -4.31 4.04
CA GLU A 86 -20.13 -3.40 3.20
C GLU A 86 -19.20 -2.38 2.53
N VAL A 87 -19.41 -2.17 1.23
CA VAL A 87 -18.70 -1.12 0.51
C VAL A 87 -19.38 0.22 0.83
N PRO A 88 -18.63 1.29 1.11
CA PRO A 88 -19.19 2.63 1.24
C PRO A 88 -20.09 2.97 0.05
N LYS A 89 -21.34 3.35 0.33
CA LYS A 89 -22.38 3.58 -0.70
C LYS A 89 -21.99 4.67 -1.69
N GLU A 90 -21.09 5.56 -1.29
CA GLU A 90 -20.56 6.66 -2.10
C GLU A 90 -19.71 6.18 -3.28
N LEU A 91 -19.21 4.94 -3.26
CA LEU A 91 -18.31 4.40 -4.29
C LEU A 91 -19.04 3.75 -5.47
N GLU A 92 -20.32 3.38 -5.34
CA GLU A 92 -21.09 2.64 -6.36
C GLU A 92 -20.39 1.35 -6.88
N LEU A 93 -19.50 0.74 -6.08
CA LEU A 93 -18.68 -0.43 -6.44
C LEU A 93 -19.31 -1.78 -6.03
N GLY A 94 -20.62 -1.80 -5.81
CA GLY A 94 -21.38 -2.97 -5.36
C GLY A 94 -21.74 -2.94 -3.87
N ASP A 95 -22.35 -4.03 -3.38
CA ASP A 95 -22.91 -4.07 -2.02
C ASP A 95 -21.87 -4.46 -0.96
N TYR A 96 -20.92 -5.35 -1.29
CA TYR A 96 -19.94 -5.86 -0.34
C TYR A 96 -18.65 -6.32 -1.02
N TRP A 97 -17.56 -6.32 -0.26
CA TRP A 97 -16.30 -6.97 -0.59
C TRP A 97 -16.05 -8.17 0.33
N TYR A 98 -15.32 -9.15 -0.21
CA TYR A 98 -14.84 -10.29 0.57
C TYR A 98 -13.42 -10.02 1.03
N PHE A 99 -13.18 -10.24 2.32
CA PHE A 99 -11.87 -10.13 2.92
C PHE A 99 -11.47 -11.45 3.57
N LEU A 100 -10.24 -11.87 3.33
CA LEU A 100 -9.58 -12.91 4.10
C LEU A 100 -8.77 -12.26 5.22
N TYR A 101 -9.16 -12.53 6.47
CA TYR A 101 -8.43 -12.13 7.67
C TYR A 101 -7.42 -13.21 8.02
N PHE A 102 -6.13 -12.90 7.98
CA PHE A 102 -5.09 -13.89 8.18
C PHE A 102 -4.98 -14.32 9.65
N ASP A 103 -4.61 -15.60 9.86
CA ASP A 103 -4.24 -16.07 11.19
C ASP A 103 -2.95 -15.41 11.69
N GLU A 104 -2.00 -15.22 10.78
CA GLU A 104 -0.71 -14.57 11.01
C GLU A 104 -0.53 -13.40 10.04
N PRO A 105 -0.04 -12.23 10.49
CA PRO A 105 0.18 -11.09 9.61
C PRO A 105 1.10 -11.44 8.44
N TYR A 106 0.64 -11.14 7.23
CA TYR A 106 1.40 -11.39 6.02
C TYR A 106 2.29 -10.19 5.67
N LEU A 107 3.60 -10.41 5.58
CA LEU A 107 4.52 -9.41 5.05
C LEU A 107 4.41 -9.36 3.52
N CYS A 108 3.62 -8.40 3.03
CA CYS A 108 3.55 -8.12 1.62
C CYS A 108 4.72 -7.21 1.22
N THR A 109 5.59 -7.70 0.33
CA THR A 109 6.78 -6.97 -0.14
C THR A 109 6.53 -6.21 -1.45
N GLN A 110 5.43 -6.53 -2.14
CA GLN A 110 5.04 -5.97 -3.44
C GLN A 110 3.60 -5.46 -3.37
N CYS A 111 3.31 -4.58 -2.41
CA CYS A 111 1.97 -4.01 -2.23
C CYS A 111 1.81 -2.69 -2.96
N ALA A 112 0.56 -2.25 -3.09
CA ALA A 112 0.15 -0.94 -3.60
C ALA A 112 0.91 0.24 -3.00
N THR A 113 1.28 0.12 -1.74
CA THR A 113 1.97 1.17 -0.97
C THR A 113 3.40 1.45 -1.47
N GLY A 114 3.99 0.57 -2.28
CA GLY A 114 5.36 0.72 -2.78
C GLY A 114 6.46 0.43 -1.76
N PHE A 115 6.12 -0.06 -0.57
CA PHE A 115 7.06 -0.53 0.46
C PHE A 115 6.49 -1.75 1.20
N PRO A 116 7.33 -2.58 1.84
CA PRO A 116 6.84 -3.75 2.56
C PRO A 116 5.92 -3.38 3.73
N VAL A 117 4.76 -4.03 3.81
CA VAL A 117 3.75 -3.80 4.86
C VAL A 117 3.27 -5.13 5.41
N PHE A 118 3.11 -5.21 6.74
CA PHE A 118 2.38 -6.30 7.38
C PHE A 118 0.89 -6.06 7.22
N MET A 119 0.21 -6.99 6.55
CA MET A 119 -1.23 -6.95 6.34
C MET A 119 -1.91 -7.96 7.26
N GLU A 120 -3.00 -7.53 7.89
CA GLU A 120 -3.84 -8.41 8.71
C GLU A 120 -4.98 -9.02 7.90
N LYS A 121 -5.35 -8.38 6.80
CA LYS A 121 -6.37 -8.86 5.87
C LYS A 121 -6.04 -8.49 4.43
N ILE A 122 -6.63 -9.21 3.49
CA ILE A 122 -6.57 -8.91 2.05
C ILE A 122 -7.94 -9.12 1.41
N GLU A 123 -8.26 -8.30 0.43
CA GLU A 123 -9.43 -8.52 -0.41
C GLU A 123 -9.25 -9.81 -1.23
N ILE A 124 -10.25 -10.69 -1.22
CA ILE A 124 -10.18 -12.02 -1.85
C ILE A 124 -11.26 -12.17 -2.92
N TRP A 125 -10.85 -12.53 -4.14
CA TRP A 125 -11.75 -12.77 -5.27
C TRP A 125 -11.62 -14.21 -5.75
N SER A 126 -12.70 -14.78 -6.28
CA SER A 126 -12.64 -16.05 -7.00
C SER A 126 -12.34 -15.80 -8.47
N THR A 127 -11.34 -16.48 -9.04
CA THR A 127 -11.08 -16.43 -10.49
C THR A 127 -11.84 -17.53 -11.24
N GLY A 128 -12.29 -17.21 -12.46
CA GLY A 128 -13.29 -17.98 -13.19
C GLY A 128 -12.85 -19.33 -13.80
N LYS A 129 -11.61 -19.82 -13.55
CA LYS A 129 -11.21 -21.15 -14.08
C LYS A 129 -11.91 -22.29 -13.34
N ILE A 130 -12.11 -22.13 -12.02
CA ILE A 130 -13.00 -22.94 -11.18
C ILE A 130 -13.64 -21.95 -10.21
N PRO A 131 -14.86 -21.46 -10.47
CA PRO A 131 -15.47 -20.46 -9.61
C PRO A 131 -15.72 -21.06 -8.22
N VAL A 132 -14.96 -20.56 -7.25
CA VAL A 132 -15.15 -20.79 -5.84
C VAL A 132 -16.29 -19.89 -5.36
N ASN A 133 -17.36 -20.48 -4.86
CA ASN A 133 -18.41 -19.70 -4.22
C ASN A 133 -17.97 -19.30 -2.80
N LEU A 134 -17.45 -18.07 -2.65
CA LEU A 134 -16.99 -17.51 -1.38
C LEU A 134 -18.11 -17.42 -0.33
N ASP A 135 -19.38 -17.38 -0.74
CA ASP A 135 -20.52 -17.36 0.19
C ASP A 135 -20.54 -18.58 1.11
N ASN A 136 -20.11 -19.74 0.61
CA ASN A 136 -20.08 -20.99 1.37
C ASN A 136 -19.04 -20.99 2.49
N TYR A 137 -18.13 -20.00 2.48
CA TYR A 137 -16.96 -19.91 3.36
C TYR A 137 -17.01 -18.70 4.30
N ILE A 138 -18.11 -17.94 4.30
CA ILE A 138 -18.26 -16.79 5.21
C ILE A 138 -18.20 -17.26 6.67
N ASN A 139 -17.40 -16.57 7.47
CA ASN A 139 -17.12 -16.85 8.89
C ASN A 139 -16.49 -18.22 9.17
N LYS A 140 -16.06 -18.94 8.14
CA LYS A 140 -15.35 -20.21 8.29
C LYS A 140 -13.85 -19.99 8.31
N HIS A 141 -13.15 -20.83 9.06
CA HIS A 141 -11.70 -20.91 9.00
C HIS A 141 -11.31 -21.70 7.74
N VAL A 142 -10.43 -21.14 6.92
CA VAL A 142 -10.11 -21.69 5.61
C VAL A 142 -8.62 -21.67 5.34
N ILE A 143 -8.19 -22.57 4.47
CA ILE A 143 -6.93 -22.48 3.73
C ILE A 143 -7.27 -22.19 2.26
N THR A 144 -6.58 -21.21 1.68
CA THR A 144 -6.79 -20.83 0.28
C THR A 144 -5.47 -20.70 -0.44
N ALA A 145 -5.45 -21.12 -1.71
CA ALA A 145 -4.31 -21.02 -2.60
C ALA A 145 -4.70 -20.20 -3.84
N GLY A 146 -3.80 -19.32 -4.28
CA GLY A 146 -4.09 -18.36 -5.34
C GLY A 146 -2.93 -17.42 -5.63
N THR A 147 -3.17 -16.37 -6.41
CA THR A 147 -2.15 -15.40 -6.81
C THR A 147 -2.46 -14.02 -6.26
N LEU A 148 -1.41 -13.23 -5.99
CA LEU A 148 -1.58 -11.82 -5.67
C LEU A 148 -1.67 -11.02 -6.96
N GLY A 149 -2.62 -10.09 -7.01
CA GLY A 149 -2.87 -9.23 -8.15
C GLY A 149 -3.16 -7.79 -7.74
N TRP A 150 -3.64 -7.04 -8.72
CA TRP A 150 -4.00 -5.63 -8.59
C TRP A 150 -5.51 -5.46 -8.78
N GLY A 151 -6.15 -4.82 -7.81
CA GLY A 151 -7.58 -4.49 -7.81
C GLY A 151 -7.82 -3.02 -8.09
N TYR A 152 -9.00 -2.55 -7.68
CA TYR A 152 -9.42 -1.16 -7.84
C TYR A 152 -8.47 -0.20 -7.11
N ALA A 153 -8.18 0.96 -7.72
CA ALA A 153 -7.26 1.97 -7.18
C ALA A 153 -5.87 1.40 -6.81
N GLU A 154 -5.39 0.44 -7.61
CA GLU A 154 -4.11 -0.25 -7.40
C GLU A 154 -4.03 -1.02 -6.08
N SER A 155 -5.16 -1.38 -5.46
CA SER A 155 -5.18 -2.22 -4.26
C SER A 155 -4.51 -3.58 -4.53
N THR A 156 -3.83 -4.13 -3.52
CA THR A 156 -3.32 -5.50 -3.63
C THR A 156 -4.45 -6.46 -3.28
N ILE A 157 -4.83 -7.31 -4.23
CA ILE A 157 -5.90 -8.31 -4.09
C ILE A 157 -5.36 -9.73 -4.14
N PHE A 158 -6.12 -10.68 -3.61
CA PHE A 158 -5.81 -12.10 -3.68
C PHE A 158 -6.85 -12.83 -4.53
N SER A 159 -6.38 -13.40 -5.65
CA SER A 159 -7.18 -14.20 -6.56
C SER A 159 -7.11 -15.67 -6.16
N ALA A 160 -8.12 -16.13 -5.43
CA ALA A 160 -8.22 -17.52 -5.01
C ALA A 160 -8.52 -18.44 -6.20
N GLU A 161 -7.75 -19.51 -6.30
CA GLU A 161 -7.95 -20.62 -7.24
C GLU A 161 -8.47 -21.87 -6.54
N ALA A 162 -8.16 -22.03 -5.25
CA ALA A 162 -8.64 -23.11 -4.41
C ALA A 162 -8.93 -22.62 -2.99
N ILE A 163 -9.93 -23.22 -2.36
CA ILE A 163 -10.28 -22.99 -0.96
C ILE A 163 -10.72 -24.31 -0.32
N ALA A 164 -10.35 -24.50 0.93
CA ALA A 164 -10.85 -25.59 1.77
C ALA A 164 -11.10 -25.06 3.17
N GLU A 165 -12.15 -25.58 3.81
CA GLU A 165 -12.43 -25.33 5.23
C GLU A 165 -11.39 -26.07 6.09
N LEU A 166 -10.92 -25.40 7.14
CA LEU A 166 -10.10 -25.99 8.20
C LEU A 166 -11.02 -26.28 9.38
N GLU A 167 -10.94 -27.51 9.91
CA GLU A 167 -11.67 -27.95 11.11
C GLU A 167 -11.17 -27.27 12.39
#